data_AF-A0A2G8DNL0-F1
#
_entry.id   AF-A0A2G8DNL0-F1
#
_cell.length_a   1.000
_cell.length_b   1.000
_cell.length_c   1.000
_cell.angle_alpha   90.00
_cell.angle_beta   90.00
_cell.angle_gamma   90.00
#
_symmetry.space_group_name_H-M   'P 1'
#
loop_
_entity.id
_entity.type
_entity.pdbx_description
1 polymer ?
#
loop_
_entity_poly.entity_id
_entity_poly.type
_entity_poly.pdbx_seq_one_letter_code
_entity_poly.pdbx_strand_id
1 'polypeptide(L)' 'MAAAKTITLGLIEELEDVVTRLDYTHAMTSLIIEQKDYPTLPPHQQTALLALSVFADEARQKLVGILEREA' A
#
# COMPACT_ATOMS: atom_id res chain seq x y z
N MET A 1 11.37 11.56 -27.69
CA MET A 1 11.66 10.68 -26.53
C MET A 1 10.42 9.85 -26.26
N ALA A 2 10.42 8.57 -26.62
CA ALA A 2 9.39 7.64 -26.21
C ALA A 2 10.07 6.28 -26.05
N ALA A 3 10.83 6.12 -24.98
CA ALA A 3 11.18 4.80 -24.51
C ALA A 3 9.94 4.26 -23.78
N ALA A 4 8.95 3.81 -24.55
CA ALA A 4 7.88 2.98 -24.04
C ALA A 4 8.56 1.70 -23.53
N LYS A 5 8.76 1.64 -22.22
CA LYS A 5 9.53 0.59 -21.58
C LYS A 5 8.55 -0.55 -21.35
N THR A 6 8.54 -1.52 -22.25
CA THR A 6 7.72 -2.73 -22.14
C THR A 6 7.91 -3.34 -20.76
N ILE A 7 6.91 -3.23 -19.89
CA ILE A 7 6.86 -4.02 -18.67
C ILE A 7 6.70 -5.47 -19.14
N THR A 8 7.65 -6.32 -18.80
CA THR A 8 7.57 -7.74 -19.13
C THR A 8 6.50 -8.40 -18.25
N LEU A 9 5.88 -9.48 -18.73
CA LEU A 9 4.83 -10.19 -17.99
C LEU A 9 5.25 -10.53 -16.53
N GLY A 10 6.50 -10.97 -16.34
CA GLY A 10 7.03 -11.25 -15.00
C GLY A 10 7.16 -10.03 -14.10
N LEU A 11 7.40 -8.83 -14.67
CA LEU A 11 7.40 -7.60 -13.89
C LEU A 11 5.97 -7.19 -13.50
N ILE A 12 4.95 -7.48 -14.32
CA ILE A 12 3.54 -7.26 -13.95
C ILE A 12 3.18 -8.13 -12.73
N GLU A 13 3.50 -9.42 -12.77
CA GLU A 13 3.25 -10.36 -11.66
C GLU A 13 3.95 -9.92 -10.36
N GLU A 14 5.21 -9.47 -10.44
CA GLU A 14 5.93 -8.93 -9.28
C GLU A 14 5.26 -7.67 -8.71
N LEU A 15 4.78 -6.77 -9.57
CA LEU A 15 4.10 -5.56 -9.12
C LEU A 15 2.70 -5.86 -8.55
N GLU A 16 1.98 -6.85 -9.08
CA GLU A 16 0.70 -7.32 -8.51
C GLU A 16 0.89 -7.94 -7.11
N ASP A 17 1.98 -8.68 -6.88
CA ASP A 17 2.34 -9.16 -5.55
C ASP A 17 2.61 -8.00 -4.59
N VAL A 18 3.30 -6.95 -5.05
CA VAL A 18 3.52 -5.73 -4.25
C VAL A 18 2.20 -5.04 -3.90
N VAL A 19 1.26 -4.92 -4.84
CA VAL A 19 -0.10 -4.40 -4.57
C VAL A 19 -0.76 -5.22 -3.46
N THR A 20 -0.74 -6.54 -3.58
CA THR A 20 -1.33 -7.45 -2.59
C THR A 20 -0.74 -7.26 -1.20
N ARG A 21 0.59 -7.09 -1.09
CA ARG A 21 1.27 -6.83 0.20
C ARG A 21 0.88 -5.48 0.79
N LEU A 22 0.70 -4.46 -0.04
CA LEU A 22 0.26 -3.13 0.39
C LEU A 22 -1.19 -3.17 0.88
N ASP A 23 -2.08 -3.87 0.18
CA ASP A 23 -3.46 -4.13 0.62
C ASP A 23 -3.50 -4.83 1.98
N TYR A 24 -2.70 -5.89 2.14
CA TYR A 24 -2.61 -6.61 3.40
C TYR A 24 -2.11 -5.72 4.54
N THR A 25 -1.10 -4.89 4.28
CA THR A 25 -0.55 -3.95 5.27
C THR A 25 -1.58 -2.89 5.66
N HIS A 26 -2.28 -2.31 4.68
CA HIS A 26 -3.34 -1.35 4.93
C HIS A 26 -4.46 -1.97 5.77
N ALA A 27 -4.97 -3.14 5.38
CA ALA A 27 -6.02 -3.85 6.12
C ALA A 27 -5.60 -4.15 7.56
N MET A 28 -4.36 -4.61 7.76
CA MET A 28 -3.89 -4.97 9.09
C MET A 28 -3.71 -3.77 10.01
N THR A 29 -3.17 -2.67 9.49
CA THR A 29 -3.03 -1.44 10.26
C THR A 29 -4.38 -0.84 10.61
N SER A 30 -5.34 -0.83 9.68
CA SER A 30 -6.71 -0.39 9.94
C SER A 30 -7.40 -1.23 11.01
N LEU A 31 -7.24 -2.55 10.98
CA LEU A 31 -7.77 -3.44 12.03
C LEU A 31 -7.21 -3.12 13.41
N ILE A 32 -5.92 -2.78 13.51
CA ILE A 32 -5.30 -2.37 14.79
C ILE A 32 -5.87 -1.02 15.26
N ILE A 33 -6.05 -0.07 14.34
CA ILE A 33 -6.59 1.27 14.65
C ILE A 33 -8.04 1.20 15.13
N GLU A 34 -8.83 0.26 14.60
CA GLU A 34 -10.23 0.06 14.98
C GLU A 34 -10.42 -0.67 16.32
N GLN A 35 -9.35 -1.20 16.92
CA GLN A 35 -9.45 -1.89 18.21
C GLN A 35 -9.85 -0.93 19.33
N LYS A 36 -10.64 -1.42 20.28
CA LYS A 36 -11.13 -0.62 21.42
C LYS A 36 -10.00 -0.04 22.28
N ASP A 37 -8.87 -0.74 22.35
CA ASP A 37 -7.69 -0.38 23.13
C ASP A 37 -6.67 0.47 22.35
N TYR A 38 -6.88 0.74 21.06
CA TYR A 38 -6.04 1.65 20.28
C TYR A 38 -5.79 3.02 20.97
N PRO A 39 -6.80 3.68 21.61
CA PRO A 39 -6.57 4.94 22.33
C PRO A 39 -5.65 4.82 23.54
N THR A 40 -5.37 3.60 24.02
CA THR A 40 -4.46 3.34 25.15
C THR A 40 -2.99 3.31 24.74
N LEU A 41 -2.70 3.20 23.43
CA LEU A 41 -1.34 3.24 22.92
C LEU A 41 -0.71 4.63 23.14
N PRO A 42 0.61 4.72 23.34
CA PRO A 42 1.31 6.00 23.36
C PRO A 42 1.01 6.84 22.10
N PRO A 43 0.89 8.18 22.20
CA PRO A 43 0.52 9.03 21.06
C PRO A 43 1.40 8.85 19.82
N HIS A 44 2.71 8.66 20.00
CA HIS A 44 3.63 8.44 18.89
C HIS A 44 3.36 7.12 18.14
N GLN A 45 2.88 6.08 18.83
CA GLN A 45 2.51 4.80 18.21
C GLN A 45 1.19 4.92 17.44
N GLN A 46 0.22 5.65 17.99
CA GLN A 46 -1.02 5.98 17.28
C GLN A 46 -0.72 6.73 15.97
N THR A 47 0.12 7.78 16.04
CA THR A 47 0.55 8.52 14.85
C THR A 47 1.29 7.64 13.85
N ALA A 48 2.17 6.75 14.31
CA ALA A 48 2.90 5.83 13.43
C ALA A 48 1.96 4.85 12.70
N LEU A 49 0.96 4.29 13.40
CA LEU A 49 -0.03 3.38 12.81
C LEU A 49 -0.91 4.08 11.77
N LEU A 50 -1.40 5.28 12.08
CA LEU A 50 -2.16 6.09 11.12
C LEU A 50 -1.33 6.44 9.89
N ALA A 51 -0.07 6.88 10.09
CA ALA A 51 0.82 7.20 9.00
C ALA A 51 1.12 5.96 8.13
N LEU A 52 1.29 4.79 8.74
CA LEU A 52 1.52 3.54 8.01
C LEU A 52 0.29 3.12 7.18
N SER A 53 -0.92 3.28 7.73
CA SER A 53 -2.17 3.00 7.01
C SER A 53 -2.32 3.89 5.78
N VAL A 54 -2.07 5.19 5.92
CA VAL A 54 -2.11 6.16 4.80
C VAL A 54 -1.02 5.87 3.77
N PHE A 55 0.21 5.61 4.23
CA PHE A 55 1.33 5.30 3.33
C PHE A 55 1.05 4.06 2.48
N ALA A 56 0.52 3.00 3.09
CA ALA A 56 0.21 1.76 2.39
C ALA A 56 -0.87 1.97 1.32
N ASP A 57 -1.94 2.72 1.64
CA ASP A 57 -3.00 2.99 0.67
C ASP A 57 -2.53 3.92 -0.46
N GLU A 58 -1.79 4.99 -0.17
CA GLU A 58 -1.25 5.87 -1.21
C GLU A 58 -0.28 5.14 -2.15
N ALA A 59 0.60 4.30 -1.60
CA ALA A 59 1.53 3.50 -2.39
C ALA A 59 0.78 2.52 -3.30
N ARG A 60 -0.27 1.88 -2.77
CA ARG A 60 -1.13 0.96 -3.51
C ARG A 60 -1.83 1.66 -4.66
N GLN A 61 -2.50 2.78 -4.39
CA GLN A 61 -3.22 3.56 -5.41
C GLN A 61 -2.29 4.01 -6.54
N LYS A 62 -1.07 4.48 -6.19
CA LYS A 62 -0.06 4.87 -7.19
C LYS A 62 0.37 3.69 -8.05
N LEU A 63 0.59 2.52 -7.45
CA LEU A 63 1.04 1.32 -8.16
C LEU A 63 -0.05 0.75 -9.08
N VAL A 64 -1.29 0.65 -8.59
CA VAL A 64 -2.46 0.28 -9.42
C VAL A 64 -2.58 1.22 -10.62
N GLY A 65 -2.48 2.53 -10.39
CA GLY A 65 -2.52 3.50 -11.49
C GLY A 65 -1.34 3.40 -12.46
N ILE A 66 -0.19 2.85 -12.06
CA ILE A 66 0.92 2.53 -13.00
C ILE A 66 0.54 1.30 -13.83
N LEU A 67 0.06 0.22 -13.19
CA LEU A 67 -0.34 -1.01 -13.88
C LEU A 67 -1.44 -0.76 -14.91
N GLU A 68 -2.46 0.04 -14.56
CA GLU A 68 -3.54 0.41 -15.48
C GLU A 68 -3.08 1.23 -16.69
N ARG A 69 -1.99 1.99 -16.56
CA ARG A 69 -1.42 2.79 -17.66
C ARG A 69 -0.56 1.96 -18.62
N GLU A 70 -0.01 0.85 -18.14
CA GLU A 70 0.97 0.04 -18.85
C GLU A 70 0.39 -1.29 -19.37
N ALA A 71 -0.85 -1.63 -18.98
CA ALA A 71 -1.66 -2.74 -19.50
C ALA A 71 -2.33 -2.39 -20.83
#